data_AF-A0A947SLV8-F1
#
_entry.id   AF-A0A947SLV8-F1
#
_cell.length_a   1.000
_cell.length_b   1.000
_cell.length_c   1.000
_cell.angle_alpha   90.00
_cell.angle_beta   90.00
_cell.angle_gamma   90.00
#
_symmetry.space_group_name_H-M   'P 1'
#
loop_
_entity.id
_entity.type
_entity.pdbx_description
1 polymer ?
#
loop_
_entity_poly.entity_id
_entity_poly.type
_entity_poly.pdbx_seq_one_letter_code
_entity_poly.pdbx_strand_id
1 'polypeptide(L)'
;MNTNKTIKSRLQKECACCGKGIKIILYADRSYRGGHFFGKNEIHRKNAKRKVIGKFPGTDYDIIDYLEKPIRHEEYWECPKCYWQY
;
A
#
# COMPACT_ATOMS: atom_id res chain seq x y z
N MET A 1 -0.96 -0.77 31.14
CA MET A 1 -2.31 -0.78 30.55
C MET A 1 -2.42 -2.01 29.63
N ASN A 2 -3.07 -3.09 30.09
CA ASN A 2 -3.34 -4.26 29.25
C ASN A 2 -4.73 -4.15 28.64
N THR A 3 -4.84 -3.44 27.52
CA THR A 3 -6.04 -3.55 26.68
C THR A 3 -5.93 -4.86 25.91
N ASN A 4 -6.68 -5.88 26.33
CA ASN A 4 -6.85 -7.10 25.54
C ASN A 4 -7.51 -6.74 24.21
N LYS A 5 -6.71 -6.58 23.15
CA LYS A 5 -7.21 -6.27 21.82
C LYS A 5 -7.80 -7.52 21.17
N THR A 6 -9.08 -7.47 20.83
CA THR A 6 -9.75 -8.54 20.08
C THR A 6 -9.24 -8.61 18.65
N ILE A 7 -8.77 -9.78 18.23
CA ILE A 7 -8.34 -10.03 16.86
C ILE A 7 -9.58 -10.10 15.96
N LYS A 8 -9.64 -9.24 14.94
CA LYS A 8 -10.71 -9.25 13.94
C LYS A 8 -10.38 -10.20 12.79
N SER A 9 -9.17 -10.14 12.26
CA SER A 9 -8.74 -11.00 11.16
C SER A 9 -7.23 -11.16 11.10
N ARG A 10 -6.78 -12.18 10.36
CA ARG A 10 -5.38 -12.41 10.01
C ARG A 10 -5.24 -12.32 8.51
N LEU A 11 -4.34 -11.47 8.02
CA LEU A 11 -4.08 -11.25 6.61
C LEU A 11 -2.71 -11.83 6.25
N GLN A 12 -2.62 -12.42 5.07
CA GLN A 12 -1.35 -12.73 4.43
C GLN A 12 -1.11 -11.71 3.33
N LYS A 13 0.04 -11.06 3.36
CA LYS A 13 0.49 -10.11 2.35
C LYS A 13 1.90 -10.46 1.91
N GLU A 14 2.37 -9.83 0.86
CA GLU A 14 3.75 -9.96 0.40
C GLU A 14 4.48 -8.65 0.67
N CYS A 15 5.75 -8.72 1.07
CA CYS A 15 6.59 -7.55 1.23
C CYS A 15 6.96 -6.99 -0.13
N ALA A 16 6.59 -5.74 -0.39
CA ALA A 16 6.91 -5.07 -1.65
C ALA A 16 8.42 -4.91 -1.90
N CYS A 17 9.26 -4.85 -0.85
CA CYS A 17 10.72 -4.76 -1.00
C CYS A 17 11.41 -6.10 -1.27
N CYS A 18 10.99 -7.18 -0.60
CA CYS A 18 11.75 -8.44 -0.60
C CYS A 18 10.95 -9.67 -1.04
N GLY A 19 9.67 -9.52 -1.40
CA GLY A 19 8.80 -10.61 -1.85
C GLY A 19 8.42 -11.64 -0.78
N LYS A 20 8.84 -11.45 0.48
CA LYS A 20 8.54 -12.42 1.56
C LYS A 20 7.12 -12.25 2.07
N GLY A 21 6.48 -13.36 2.41
CA GLY A 21 5.17 -13.38 3.05
C GLY A 21 5.17 -12.69 4.42
N ILE A 22 4.17 -11.84 4.64
CA ILE A 22 3.94 -11.07 5.87
C ILE A 22 2.63 -11.53 6.49
N LYS A 23 2.68 -11.91 7.78
CA LYS A 23 1.49 -12.23 8.57
C LYS A 23 1.05 -11.00 9.33
N ILE A 24 -0.07 -10.41 8.93
CA ILE A 24 -0.64 -9.22 9.57
C ILE A 24 -1.84 -9.63 10.42
N ILE A 25 -1.92 -9.07 11.63
CA ILE A 25 -3.08 -9.24 12.52
C ILE A 25 -3.80 -7.90 12.55
N LEU A 26 -5.07 -7.89 12.13
CA LEU A 26 -5.96 -6.75 12.21
C LEU A 26 -6.83 -6.90 13.46
N TYR A 27 -6.86 -5.87 14.29
CA TYR A 27 -7.66 -5.82 15.51
C TYR A 27 -9.02 -5.15 15.27
N ALA A 28 -9.96 -5.38 16.17
CA ALA A 28 -11.30 -4.79 16.08
C ALA A 28 -11.29 -3.26 16.13
N ASP A 29 -10.31 -2.67 16.82
CA ASP A 29 -10.07 -1.22 16.92
C ASP A 29 -9.47 -0.60 15.65
N ARG A 30 -9.31 -1.39 14.57
CA ARG A 30 -8.68 -1.03 13.29
C ARG A 30 -7.16 -0.82 13.36
N SER A 31 -6.54 -1.01 14.52
CA SER A 31 -5.08 -1.14 14.60
C SER A 31 -4.63 -2.47 14.01
N TYR A 32 -3.35 -2.56 13.63
CA TYR A 32 -2.77 -3.79 13.11
C TYR A 32 -1.34 -4.00 13.61
N ARG A 33 -0.81 -5.22 13.45
CA ARG A 33 0.59 -5.56 13.71
C ARG A 33 1.13 -6.55 12.69
N GLY A 34 2.45 -6.61 12.53
CA GLY A 34 3.16 -7.63 11.74
C GLY A 34 3.73 -7.16 10.41
N GLY A 35 3.45 -5.92 10.00
CA GLY A 35 4.00 -5.26 8.82
C GLY A 35 3.74 -3.76 8.88
N HIS A 36 4.14 -3.02 7.85
CA HIS A 36 3.94 -1.58 7.70
C HIS A 36 3.19 -1.30 6.40
N PHE A 37 2.05 -0.62 6.52
CA PHE A 37 1.20 -0.26 5.38
C PHE A 37 1.49 1.17 4.93
N PHE A 38 1.77 1.37 3.65
CA PHE A 38 2.09 2.69 3.07
C PHE A 38 0.99 3.26 2.20
N GLY A 39 -0.01 2.46 1.82
CA GLY A 39 -1.11 2.92 1.00
C GLY A 39 -1.56 1.89 -0.03
N LYS A 40 -2.47 2.35 -0.89
CA LYS A 40 -3.01 1.56 -1.99
C LYS A 40 -2.58 2.20 -3.29
N ASN A 41 -1.97 1.40 -4.14
CA ASN A 41 -1.67 1.78 -5.50
C ASN A 41 -2.81 1.31 -6.39
N GLU A 42 -3.30 2.23 -7.20
CA GLU A 42 -4.25 1.91 -8.25
C GLU A 42 -3.53 1.27 -9.42
N ILE A 43 -3.92 0.04 -9.75
CA ILE A 43 -3.37 -0.67 -10.91
C ILE A 43 -4.31 -0.46 -12.09
N HIS A 44 -3.84 0.34 -13.03
CA HIS A 44 -4.52 0.66 -14.29
C HIS A 44 -4.08 -0.29 -15.41
N ARG A 45 -4.86 -0.37 -16.49
CA ARG A 45 -4.45 -1.10 -17.71
C ARG A 45 -3.19 -0.46 -18.28
N LYS A 46 -2.32 -1.25 -18.93
CA LYS A 46 -1.11 -0.73 -19.59
C LYS A 46 -1.41 0.42 -20.57
N ASN A 47 -2.54 0.32 -21.26
CA ASN A 47 -3.00 1.33 -22.24
C ASN A 47 -4.11 2.21 -21.69
N ALA A 48 -4.21 2.35 -20.36
CA ALA A 48 -5.20 3.23 -19.76
C ALA A 48 -4.99 4.66 -20.23
N LYS A 49 -6.07 5.27 -20.71
CA LYS A 49 -6.12 6.67 -21.10
C LYS A 49 -5.78 7.53 -19.89
N ARG A 50 -4.84 8.43 -20.11
CA ARG A 50 -4.28 9.29 -19.09
C ARG A 50 -4.20 10.71 -19.63
N LYS A 51 -4.40 11.70 -18.76
CA LYS A 51 -4.20 13.11 -19.06
C LYS A 51 -3.13 13.68 -18.14
N VAL A 52 -2.32 14.59 -18.66
CA VAL A 52 -1.44 15.39 -17.80
C VAL A 52 -2.31 16.48 -17.17
N ILE A 53 -2.31 16.53 -15.84
CA ILE A 53 -3.07 17.53 -15.07
C ILE A 53 -2.17 18.63 -14.50
N GLY A 54 -0.86 18.46 -14.59
CA GLY A 54 0.10 19.46 -14.15
C GLY A 54 1.53 18.95 -14.27
N LYS A 55 2.47 19.73 -13.75
CA LYS A 55 3.88 19.36 -13.61
C LYS A 55 4.27 19.42 -12.15
N PHE A 56 5.13 18.50 -11.72
CA PHE A 56 5.70 18.56 -10.39
C PHE A 56 6.57 19.82 -10.28
N PRO A 57 6.32 20.70 -9.29
CA PRO A 57 7.08 21.93 -9.13
C PRO A 57 8.59 21.67 -9.04
N GLY A 58 9.38 22.38 -9.85
CA GLY A 58 10.85 22.26 -9.86
C GLY A 58 11.39 21.02 -10.58
N THR A 59 10.56 20.29 -11.33
CA THR A 59 10.99 19.13 -12.12
C THR A 59 10.29 19.08 -13.48
N ASP A 60 10.79 18.26 -14.40
CA ASP A 60 10.15 17.98 -15.69
C ASP A 60 9.13 16.83 -15.62
N TYR A 61 8.83 16.30 -14.43
CA TYR A 61 7.88 15.21 -14.27
C TYR A 61 6.43 15.70 -14.37
N ASP A 62 5.67 15.09 -15.28
CA ASP A 62 4.23 15.32 -15.43
C ASP A 62 3.43 14.64 -14.32
N ILE A 63 2.44 15.35 -13.78
CA ILE A 63 1.42 14.79 -12.91
C ILE A 63 0.32 14.22 -13.80
N ILE A 64 0.10 12.92 -13.68
CA ILE A 64 -0.79 12.15 -14.55
C ILE A 64 -2.06 11.80 -13.79
N ASP A 65 -3.21 12.04 -14.40
CA ASP A 65 -4.52 11.56 -13.96
C ASP A 65 -5.03 10.48 -14.92
N TYR A 66 -5.58 9.40 -14.37
CA TYR A 66 -6.12 8.29 -15.14
C TYR A 66 -7.60 8.51 -15.39
N LEU A 67 -8.00 8.48 -16.67
CA LEU A 67 -9.39 8.71 -17.06
C LEU A 67 -10.25 7.46 -16.93
N GLU A 68 -9.61 6.30 -16.91
CA GLU A 68 -10.26 4.99 -16.75
C GLU A 68 -10.19 4.53 -15.31
N LYS A 69 -11.21 3.79 -14.86
CA LYS A 69 -11.22 3.21 -13.50
C LYS A 69 -10.09 2.17 -13.35
N PRO A 70 -9.45 2.10 -12.19
CA PRO A 70 -8.43 1.08 -11.94
C PRO A 70 -9.04 -0.32 -11.99
N ILE A 71 -8.26 -1.28 -12.47
CA ILE A 71 -8.68 -2.68 -12.56
C ILE A 71 -8.72 -3.30 -11.16
N ARG A 72 -7.72 -2.96 -10.35
CA ARG A 72 -7.58 -3.43 -8.98
C ARG A 72 -6.77 -2.43 -8.17
N HIS A 73 -6.88 -2.57 -6.85
CA HIS A 73 -6.03 -1.86 -5.91
C HIS A 73 -5.06 -2.86 -5.31
N GLU A 74 -3.78 -2.51 -5.31
CA GLU A 74 -2.74 -3.29 -4.68
C GLU A 74 -2.25 -2.53 -3.45
N GLU A 75 -2.26 -3.21 -2.31
CA GLU A 75 -1.78 -2.61 -1.06
C GLU A 75 -0.27 -2.74 -0.99
N TYR A 76 0.41 -1.63 -0.71
CA TYR A 76 1.85 -1.64 -0.51
C TYR A 76 2.16 -1.89 0.97
N TRP A 77 2.78 -3.05 1.23
CA TRP A 77 3.16 -3.53 2.55
C TRP A 77 4.66 -3.84 2.62
N GLU A 78 5.30 -3.47 3.73
CA GLU A 78 6.67 -3.87 4.02
C GLU A 78 6.75 -4.71 5.28
N CYS A 79 7.66 -5.68 5.28
CA CYS A 79 7.99 -6.44 6.47
C CYS A 79 8.80 -5.57 7.44
N PRO A 80 8.76 -5.83 8.76
CA PRO A 80 9.52 -5.04 9.73
C PRO A 80 11.01 -4.94 9.38
N LYS A 81 11.61 -6.03 8.87
CA LYS A 81 13.03 -6.02 8.49
C LYS A 81 13.34 -4.99 7.40
N CYS A 82 12.53 -4.91 6.35
CA CYS A 82 12.76 -3.95 5.26
C CYS A 82 12.40 -2.53 5.66
N TYR A 83 11.36 -2.37 6.47
CA TYR A 83 10.94 -1.06 6.97
C TYR A 83 12.04 -0.38 7.80
N TRP A 84 12.67 -1.11 8.72
CA TRP A 84 13.71 -0.57 9.62
C TRP A 84 15.10 -0.49 9.01
N GLN A 85 15.26 -0.76 7.71
CA GLN A 85 16.56 -0.65 7.04
C GLN A 85 16.88 0.78 6.56
N TYR A 86 15.94 1.72 6.71
CA TYR A 86 16.05 3.12 6.30
C TYR A 86 16.14 4.07 7.50
#